data_AF-I2CS81-F1
#
_entry.id   AF-I2CS81-F1
#
_cell.length_a   1.000
_cell.length_b   1.000
_cell.length_c   1.000
_cell.angle_alpha   90.00
_cell.angle_beta   90.00
_cell.angle_gamma   90.00
#
_symmetry.space_group_name_H-M   'P 1'
#
loop_
_entity.id
_entity.type
_entity.pdbx_description
1 polymer ?
#
loop_
_entity_poly.entity_id
_entity_poly.type
_entity_poly.pdbx_seq_one_letter_code
_entity_poly.pdbx_strand_id
1 'polypeptide(L)' 'AAKAFHVLERLDPDDPEYWEGKRGACAGVLQLCLAGTLPKEELQEAMILLREGNVNNPQAEYMLRVMKKYAME' A
#
# COMPACT_ATOMS: atom_id res chain seq x y z
N ALA A 1 -3.61 8.26 -5.33
CA ALA A 1 -4.67 7.48 -4.65
C ALA A 1 -4.24 6.98 -3.27
N ALA A 2 -3.16 6.19 -3.15
CA ALA A 2 -2.75 5.58 -1.87
C ALA A 2 -2.60 6.58 -0.71
N LYS A 3 -1.94 7.73 -0.94
CA LYS A 3 -1.80 8.82 0.04
C LYS A 3 -3.14 9.40 0.50
N ALA A 4 -4.09 9.57 -0.42
CA ALA A 4 -5.42 10.12 -0.09
C ALA A 4 -6.18 9.16 0.84
N PHE A 5 -6.21 7.87 0.51
CA PHE A 5 -6.82 6.87 1.38
C PHE A 5 -6.10 6.71 2.73
N HIS A 6 -4.77 6.90 2.77
CA HIS A 6 -4.02 6.93 4.03
C HIS A 6 -4.44 8.12 4.92
N VAL A 7 -4.71 9.28 4.35
CA VAL A 7 -5.26 10.42 5.11
C VAL A 7 -6.67 10.11 5.60
N LEU A 8 -7.54 9.54 4.75
CA LEU A 8 -8.92 9.21 5.12
C LEU A 8 -8.98 8.17 6.26
N GLU A 9 -8.21 7.08 6.16
CA GLU A 9 -8.10 6.06 7.21
C GLU A 9 -7.64 6.65 8.56
N ARG A 10 -6.77 7.67 8.54
CA ARG A 10 -6.32 8.34 9.78
C ARG A 10 -7.34 9.30 10.35
N LEU A 11 -8.22 9.86 9.52
CA LEU A 11 -9.29 10.75 9.94
C LEU A 11 -10.47 9.97 10.52
N ASP A 12 -10.77 8.81 9.94
CA ASP A 12 -11.86 7.93 10.36
C ASP A 12 -11.41 6.46 10.27
N PRO A 13 -10.76 5.95 11.33
CA PRO A 13 -10.20 4.59 11.34
C PRO A 13 -11.26 3.49 11.50
N ASP A 14 -12.50 3.83 11.86
CA ASP A 14 -13.59 2.88 12.06
C ASP A 14 -14.28 2.49 10.74
N ASP A 15 -14.08 3.29 9.67
CA ASP A 15 -14.58 2.99 8.35
C ASP A 15 -13.62 2.04 7.58
N PRO A 16 -14.01 0.77 7.35
CA PRO A 16 -13.17 -0.20 6.68
C PRO A 16 -12.93 0.13 5.19
N GLU A 17 -13.75 0.97 4.56
CA GLU A 17 -13.62 1.31 3.14
C GLU A 17 -12.32 2.06 2.85
N TYR A 18 -11.85 2.91 3.77
CA TYR A 18 -10.59 3.65 3.56
C TYR A 18 -9.37 2.74 3.60
N TRP A 19 -9.38 1.73 4.48
CA TRP A 19 -8.33 0.71 4.50
C TRP A 19 -8.32 -0.11 3.20
N GLU A 20 -9.49 -0.59 2.77
CA GLU A 20 -9.62 -1.34 1.52
C GLU A 20 -9.20 -0.51 0.29
N GLY A 21 -9.58 0.77 0.25
CA GLY A 21 -9.16 1.72 -0.77
C GLY A 21 -7.65 1.95 -0.77
N LYS A 22 -7.03 2.11 0.41
CA LYS A 22 -5.57 2.22 0.53
C LYS A 22 -4.87 0.97 0.02
N ARG A 23 -5.37 -0.20 0.40
CA ARG A 23 -4.85 -1.52 -0.04
C ARG A 23 -4.92 -1.67 -1.56
N GLY A 24 -6.07 -1.39 -2.15
CA GLY A 24 -6.27 -1.43 -3.61
C GLY A 24 -5.35 -0.46 -4.35
N ALA A 25 -5.20 0.76 -3.83
CA ALA A 25 -4.30 1.75 -4.42
C ALA A 25 -2.82 1.31 -4.35
N CYS A 26 -2.38 0.70 -3.25
CA CYS A 26 -1.02 0.16 -3.13
C CYS A 26 -0.78 -1.01 -4.09
N ALA A 27 -1.76 -1.89 -4.29
CA ALA A 27 -1.69 -2.94 -5.31
C ALA A 27 -1.57 -2.35 -6.73
N GLY A 28 -2.28 -1.26 -7.02
CA GLY A 28 -2.15 -0.53 -8.28
C GLY A 28 -0.75 0.06 -8.49
N VAL A 29 -0.12 0.60 -7.44
CA VAL A 29 1.28 1.06 -7.50
C VAL A 29 2.20 -0.09 -7.86
N LEU A 30 2.07 -1.25 -7.21
CA LEU A 30 2.86 -2.44 -7.55
C LEU A 30 2.67 -2.85 -9.02
N GLN A 31 1.43 -2.88 -9.51
CA GLN A 31 1.14 -3.20 -10.91
C GLN A 31 1.83 -2.23 -11.87
N LEU A 32 1.79 -0.92 -11.60
CA LEU A 32 2.40 0.10 -12.45
C LEU A 32 3.94 0.04 -12.40
N CYS A 33 4.53 -0.26 -11.24
CA CYS A 33 5.97 -0.51 -11.12
C CYS A 33 6.38 -1.76 -11.91
N LEU A 34 5.61 -2.84 -11.82
CA LEU A 34 5.82 -4.08 -12.59
C LEU A 34 5.75 -3.84 -14.10
N ALA A 35 4.88 -2.92 -14.53
CA ALA A 35 4.77 -2.49 -15.92
C ALA A 35 5.86 -1.49 -16.35
N GLY A 36 6.80 -1.13 -15.47
CA GLY A 36 7.85 -0.13 -15.75
C GLY A 36 7.33 1.30 -15.94
N THR A 37 6.08 1.57 -15.53
CA THR A 37 5.43 2.88 -15.70
C THR A 37 5.70 3.80 -14.51
N LEU A 38 5.89 3.23 -13.31
CA LEU A 38 6.30 3.95 -12.12
C LEU A 38 7.68 3.49 -11.64
N PRO A 39 8.48 4.41 -11.05
CA PRO A 39 9.78 4.06 -10.52
C PRO A 39 9.66 3.25 -9.22
N LYS A 40 10.72 2.54 -8.82
CA LYS A 40 10.71 1.62 -7.66
C LYS A 40 10.52 2.35 -6.33
N GLU A 41 10.85 3.63 -6.27
CA GLU A 41 10.68 4.50 -5.11
C GLU A 41 9.19 4.65 -4.73
N GLU A 42 8.28 4.68 -5.72
CA GLU A 42 6.84 4.71 -5.46
C GLU A 42 6.37 3.44 -4.75
N LEU A 43 6.99 2.30 -5.06
CA LEU A 43 6.71 1.03 -4.38
C LEU A 43 7.18 1.07 -2.92
N GLN A 44 8.34 1.67 -2.64
CA GLN A 44 8.84 1.84 -1.28
C GLN A 44 7.89 2.73 -0.46
N GLU A 45 7.38 3.80 -1.06
CA GLU A 45 6.41 4.67 -0.40
C GLU A 45 5.09 3.94 -0.12
N ALA A 46 4.56 3.17 -1.07
CA ALA A 46 3.38 2.34 -0.86
C ALA A 46 3.56 1.33 0.30
N MET A 47 4.75 0.75 0.43
CA MET A 47 5.07 -0.14 1.56
C MET A 47 5.06 0.59 2.91
N ILE A 48 5.52 1.85 2.96
CA ILE A 48 5.46 2.66 4.19
C ILE A 48 3.99 2.91 4.57
N LEU A 49 3.14 3.33 3.62
CA LEU A 49 1.72 3.60 3.86
C LEU A 49 0.92 2.38 4.34
N LEU A 50 1.28 1.18 3.85
CA LEU A 50 0.69 -0.08 4.32
C LEU A 50 1.12 -0.41 5.75
N ARG A 51 2.38 -0.13 6.11
CA ARG A 51 2.92 -0.40 7.45
C ARG A 51 2.38 0.56 8.51
N GLU A 52 2.16 1.82 8.16
CA GLU A 52 1.59 2.83 9.06
C GLU A 52 0.08 2.65 9.30
N GLY A 53 -0.57 1.78 8.52
CA GLY A 53 -1.97 1.38 8.74
C GLY A 53 -2.11 0.29 9.79
N ASN A 54 -3.23 -0.42 9.73
CA ASN A 54 -3.63 -1.51 10.61
C ASN A 54 -2.52 -2.58 10.81
N VAL A 55 -1.63 -2.33 11.80
CA VAL A 55 -0.34 -3.03 12.03
C VAL A 55 -0.51 -4.53 12.29
N ASN A 56 -1.72 -4.96 12.65
CA ASN A 56 -2.06 -6.36 12.94
C ASN A 56 -2.90 -7.02 11.84
N ASN A 57 -2.94 -6.45 10.62
CA ASN A 57 -3.71 -7.03 9.52
C ASN A 57 -2.86 -8.05 8.72
N PRO A 58 -3.20 -9.36 8.74
CA PRO A 58 -2.45 -10.38 8.01
C PRO A 58 -2.38 -10.14 6.49
N GLN A 59 -3.38 -9.46 5.92
CA GLN A 59 -3.39 -9.11 4.50
C GLN A 59 -2.33 -8.06 4.17
N ALA A 60 -2.11 -7.09 5.06
CA ALA A 60 -1.07 -6.08 4.91
C ALA A 60 0.33 -6.71 4.94
N GLU A 61 0.56 -7.62 5.88
CA GLU A 61 1.83 -8.35 5.99
C GLU A 61 2.14 -9.17 4.73
N TYR A 62 1.13 -9.88 4.21
CA TYR A 62 1.28 -10.64 2.98
C TYR A 62 1.63 -9.73 1.79
N MET A 63 0.93 -8.61 1.62
CA MET A 63 1.25 -7.63 0.58
C MET A 63 2.65 -7.06 0.73
N LEU A 64 3.05 -6.65 1.94
CA LEU A 64 4.38 -6.13 2.21
C LEU A 64 5.48 -7.13 1.85
N ARG A 65 5.25 -8.43 2.10
CA ARG A 65 6.20 -9.49 1.72
C ARG A 65 6.37 -9.60 0.21
N VAL A 66 5.27 -9.54 -0.55
CA VAL A 66 5.30 -9.58 -2.02
C VAL A 66 5.98 -8.35 -2.58
N MET A 67 5.61 -7.15 -2.12
CA MET A 67 6.21 -5.89 -2.56
C MET A 67 7.71 -5.83 -2.25
N LYS A 68 8.13 -6.30 -1.06
CA LYS A 68 9.54 -6.36 -0.66
C LYS A 68 10.35 -7.29 -1.55
N LYS A 69 9.80 -8.45 -1.93
CA LYS A 69 10.46 -9.37 -2.86
C LYS A 69 10.76 -8.66 -4.17
N TYR A 70 9.79 -7.92 -4.71
CA TYR A 70 9.94 -7.23 -5.98
C TYR A 70 10.87 -5.99 -5.90
N ALA A 71 10.85 -5.26 -4.78
CA ALA A 71 11.75 -4.12 -4.59
C ALA A 71 13.24 -4.52 -4.47
N MET A 72 13.53 -5.80 -4.18
CA MET A 72 14.89 -6.35 -4.06
C MET A 72 15.41 -7.04 -5.33
N GLU A 73 14.53 -7.31 -6.30
CA GLU A 73 14.91 -7.67 -7.68
C GLU A 73 15.40 -6.44 -8.44
#